data_AF-A0A1H9BZY5-F1
#
_entry.id   AF-A0A1H9BZY5-F1
#
_cell.length_a   1.000
_cell.length_b   1.000
_cell.length_c   1.000
_cell.angle_alpha   90.00
_cell.angle_beta   90.00
_cell.angle_gamma   90.00
#
_symmetry.space_group_name_H-M   'P 1'
#
loop_
_entity.id
_entity.type
_entity.pdbx_description
1 polymer ?
#
loop_
_entity_poly.entity_id
_entity_poly.type
_entity_poly.pdbx_seq_one_letter_code
_entity_poly.pdbx_strand_id
1 'polypeptide(L)'
;MPGALPRQRFVLDTSLFITEEIREDDESLEEAVHRLLDLIATARLELNISCYVPPSIHDELGTMLRERSVDEDVFSRLDTWVVRKSPDRYGVTIPANVVNNFIDEMSDRVDRGLRVSEKAIREVEQLDPDELTAGSDTDGRDEYMTEADRILSDMRDKYRRALRQGVLDSREDFDLLILARELDAGVVTEDRGIISWADEFGLRYVRGGQFPTLLEEYLRATGIEDE
;
A
#
# COMPACT_ATOMS: atom_id res chain seq x y z
N MET A 1 -29.33 29.10 -10.44
CA MET A 1 -28.17 28.48 -9.77
C MET A 1 -27.73 27.33 -10.67
N PRO A 2 -26.57 27.41 -11.34
CA PRO A 2 -25.96 26.19 -11.85
C PRO A 2 -25.79 25.25 -10.64
N GLY A 3 -26.28 24.01 -10.73
CA GLY A 3 -26.27 23.09 -9.60
C GLY A 3 -24.84 22.89 -9.10
N ALA A 4 -24.62 22.97 -7.78
CA ALA A 4 -23.31 22.71 -7.20
C ALA A 4 -22.78 21.37 -7.70
N LEU A 5 -21.53 21.35 -8.18
CA LEU A 5 -20.90 20.13 -8.67
C LEU A 5 -20.97 19.04 -7.58
N PRO A 6 -21.35 17.80 -7.93
CA PRO A 6 -21.41 16.72 -6.97
C PRO A 6 -20.02 16.49 -6.38
N ARG A 7 -19.96 16.35 -5.05
CA ARG A 7 -18.69 16.15 -4.34
C ARG A 7 -18.06 14.84 -4.78
N GLN A 8 -16.89 14.91 -5.41
CA GLN A 8 -16.08 13.73 -5.70
C GLN A 8 -15.06 13.53 -4.58
N ARG A 9 -14.78 12.26 -4.27
CA ARG A 9 -13.87 11.89 -3.19
C ARG A 9 -12.86 10.89 -3.71
N PHE A 10 -11.62 11.04 -3.28
CA PHE A 10 -10.54 10.11 -3.55
C PHE A 10 -9.83 9.71 -2.26
N VAL A 11 -9.44 8.45 -2.16
CA VAL A 11 -8.53 7.98 -1.11
C VAL A 11 -7.19 7.71 -1.76
N LEU A 12 -6.16 8.36 -1.26
CA LEU A 12 -4.82 8.34 -1.84
C LEU A 12 -3.96 7.30 -1.12
N ASP A 13 -3.19 6.55 -1.90
CA ASP A 13 -2.16 5.65 -1.41
C ASP A 13 -0.79 6.36 -1.37
N THR A 14 0.16 5.83 -0.60
CA THR A 14 1.55 6.31 -0.58
C THR A 14 2.20 6.22 -1.96
N SER A 15 1.88 5.17 -2.72
CA SER A 15 2.45 4.91 -4.04
C SER A 15 2.23 6.08 -5.01
N LEU A 16 1.08 6.76 -4.96
CA LEU A 16 0.81 7.96 -5.77
C LEU A 16 1.90 9.02 -5.63
N PHE A 17 2.37 9.27 -4.40
CA PHE A 17 3.30 10.35 -4.10
C PHE A 17 4.75 10.00 -4.41
N ILE A 18 5.08 8.71 -4.51
CA ILE A 18 6.46 8.22 -4.65
C ILE A 18 6.76 7.81 -6.11
N THR A 19 5.73 7.49 -6.87
CA THR A 19 5.83 6.97 -8.23
C THR A 19 6.56 7.94 -9.18
N GLU A 20 7.26 7.41 -10.17
CA GLU A 20 7.97 8.23 -11.16
C GLU A 20 7.00 8.74 -12.24
N GLU A 21 5.88 8.08 -12.42
CA GLU A 21 4.85 8.35 -13.43
C GLU A 21 4.13 9.67 -13.23
N ILE A 22 4.17 10.25 -12.02
CA ILE A 22 3.65 11.60 -11.79
C ILE A 22 4.68 12.68 -12.14
N ARG A 23 5.95 12.35 -12.38
CA ARG A 23 7.02 13.33 -12.59
C ARG A 23 7.10 13.75 -14.06
N GLU A 24 7.32 15.04 -14.28
CA GLU A 24 7.65 15.59 -15.59
C GLU A 24 9.16 15.47 -15.89
N ASP A 25 9.56 15.73 -17.13
CA ASP A 25 10.96 15.62 -17.54
C ASP A 25 11.87 16.52 -16.67
N ASP A 26 12.91 15.93 -16.10
CA ASP A 26 13.88 16.55 -15.17
C ASP A 26 13.31 17.01 -13.80
N GLU A 27 12.07 16.64 -13.45
CA GLU A 27 11.44 17.00 -12.17
C GLU A 27 11.93 16.10 -11.01
N SER A 28 12.26 16.73 -9.88
CA SER A 28 12.55 16.01 -8.64
C SER A 28 11.27 15.46 -7.99
N LEU A 29 11.41 14.50 -7.07
CA LEU A 29 10.27 14.00 -6.29
C LEU A 29 9.54 15.13 -5.53
N GLU A 30 10.30 16.05 -4.95
CA GLU A 30 9.75 17.16 -4.18
C GLU A 30 8.90 18.09 -5.06
N GLU A 31 9.43 18.46 -6.24
CA GLU A 31 8.71 19.29 -7.21
C GLU A 31 7.42 18.60 -7.68
N ALA A 32 7.48 17.30 -7.98
CA ALA A 32 6.30 16.54 -8.42
C ALA A 32 5.22 16.44 -7.33
N VAL A 33 5.60 16.18 -6.08
CA VAL A 33 4.66 16.13 -4.95
C VAL A 33 4.07 17.52 -4.69
N HIS A 34 4.88 18.57 -4.78
CA HIS A 34 4.42 19.95 -4.61
C HIS A 34 3.37 20.31 -5.67
N ARG A 35 3.67 20.07 -6.96
CA ARG A 35 2.74 20.28 -8.07
C ARG A 35 1.44 19.47 -7.91
N LEU A 36 1.53 18.20 -7.51
CA LEU A 36 0.36 17.38 -7.22
C LEU A 36 -0.50 17.98 -6.09
N LEU A 37 0.11 18.46 -5.01
CA LEU A 37 -0.62 19.07 -3.90
C LEU A 37 -1.28 20.39 -4.31
N ASP A 38 -0.66 21.17 -5.20
CA ASP A 38 -1.25 22.39 -5.76
C ASP A 38 -2.44 22.09 -6.68
N LEU A 39 -2.36 21.02 -7.49
CA LEU A 39 -3.51 20.52 -8.26
C LEU A 39 -4.65 20.07 -7.34
N ILE A 40 -4.35 19.32 -6.26
CA ILE A 40 -5.36 18.88 -5.28
C ILE A 40 -6.00 20.10 -4.60
N ALA A 41 -5.21 21.11 -4.21
CA ALA A 41 -5.71 22.34 -3.60
C ALA A 41 -6.69 23.07 -4.53
N THR A 42 -6.31 23.22 -5.79
CA THR A 42 -7.13 23.90 -6.81
C THR A 42 -8.41 23.12 -7.09
N ALA A 43 -8.30 21.81 -7.30
CA ALA A 43 -9.43 20.91 -7.48
C ALA A 43 -10.38 20.89 -6.27
N ARG A 44 -9.85 21.07 -5.04
CA ARG A 44 -10.67 21.17 -3.84
C ARG A 44 -11.56 22.40 -3.84
N LEU A 45 -11.01 23.55 -4.23
CA LEU A 45 -11.68 24.85 -4.23
C LEU A 45 -12.67 24.98 -5.39
N GLU A 46 -12.27 24.55 -6.58
CA GLU A 46 -13.01 24.80 -7.83
C GLU A 46 -14.00 23.67 -8.18
N LEU A 47 -13.60 22.42 -7.94
CA LEU A 47 -14.35 21.23 -8.37
C LEU A 47 -15.03 20.50 -7.22
N ASN A 48 -14.85 20.99 -5.98
CA ASN A 48 -15.32 20.34 -4.76
C ASN A 48 -14.81 18.89 -4.63
N ILE A 49 -13.60 18.60 -5.14
CA ILE A 49 -12.92 17.31 -4.99
C ILE A 49 -12.32 17.22 -3.58
N SER A 50 -12.39 16.06 -2.92
CA SER A 50 -11.79 15.88 -1.59
C SER A 50 -10.90 14.65 -1.58
N CYS A 51 -9.64 14.84 -1.23
CA CYS A 51 -8.67 13.77 -1.07
C CYS A 51 -8.54 13.37 0.40
N TYR A 52 -8.46 12.07 0.65
CA TYR A 52 -8.40 11.47 1.98
C TYR A 52 -7.25 10.46 2.06
N VAL A 53 -6.73 10.25 3.26
CA VAL A 53 -5.78 9.19 3.56
C VAL A 53 -6.07 8.59 4.94
N PRO A 54 -5.92 7.26 5.11
CA PRO A 54 -5.85 6.67 6.45
C PRO A 54 -4.65 7.25 7.24
N PRO A 55 -4.76 7.42 8.57
CA PRO A 55 -3.65 7.95 9.37
C PRO A 55 -2.35 7.14 9.27
N SER A 56 -2.44 5.81 9.20
CA SER A 56 -1.25 4.95 9.08
C SER A 56 -0.49 5.18 7.77
N ILE A 57 -1.23 5.28 6.66
CA ILE A 57 -0.68 5.61 5.34
C ILE A 57 -0.08 7.02 5.33
N HIS A 58 -0.74 7.97 5.99
CA HIS A 58 -0.19 9.31 6.14
C HIS A 58 1.13 9.32 6.92
N ASP A 59 1.20 8.58 8.03
CA ASP A 59 2.40 8.52 8.86
C ASP A 59 3.56 7.81 8.13
N GLU A 60 3.25 6.76 7.36
CA GLU A 60 4.19 6.08 6.47
C GLU A 60 4.72 7.02 5.38
N LEU A 61 3.84 7.68 4.63
CA LEU A 61 4.22 8.67 3.63
C LEU A 61 5.11 9.76 4.23
N GLY A 62 4.73 10.29 5.39
CA GLY A 62 5.51 11.31 6.07
C GLY A 62 6.90 10.81 6.47
N THR A 63 7.05 9.54 6.85
CA THR A 63 8.35 8.93 7.11
C THR A 63 9.18 8.84 5.83
N MET A 64 8.59 8.33 4.75
CA MET A 64 9.24 8.21 3.44
C MET A 64 9.73 9.56 2.89
N LEU A 65 8.94 10.62 3.02
CA LEU A 65 9.32 11.96 2.54
C LEU A 65 10.45 12.56 3.37
N ARG A 66 10.44 12.37 4.71
CA ARG A 66 11.54 12.86 5.59
C ARG A 66 12.86 12.16 5.31
N GLU A 67 12.84 10.85 5.07
CA GLU A 67 14.04 10.08 4.70
C GLU A 67 14.67 10.57 3.39
N ARG A 68 13.87 11.23 2.54
CA ARG A 68 14.30 11.81 1.26
C ARG A 68 14.64 13.30 1.37
N SER A 69 14.67 13.87 2.57
CA SER A 69 14.99 15.27 2.83
C SER A 69 14.09 16.28 2.11
N VAL A 70 12.81 15.94 1.93
CA VAL A 70 11.80 16.85 1.34
C VAL A 70 11.54 18.05 2.27
N ASP A 71 11.35 19.24 1.71
CA ASP A 71 11.10 20.48 2.46
C ASP A 71 9.81 20.44 3.32
N GLU A 72 9.82 21.20 4.43
CA GLU A 72 8.70 21.28 5.38
C GLU A 72 7.42 21.88 4.76
N ASP A 73 7.54 22.73 3.72
CA ASP A 73 6.37 23.28 3.00
C ASP A 73 5.48 22.18 2.41
N VAL A 74 6.08 21.07 1.95
CA VAL A 74 5.33 19.92 1.42
C VAL A 74 4.46 19.28 2.50
N PHE A 75 4.97 19.13 3.73
CA PHE A 75 4.21 18.57 4.84
C PHE A 75 3.05 19.48 5.24
N SER A 76 3.28 20.80 5.27
CA SER A 76 2.24 21.79 5.53
C SER A 76 1.10 21.72 4.51
N ARG A 77 1.43 21.58 3.22
CA ARG A 77 0.45 21.40 2.14
C ARG A 77 -0.28 20.07 2.24
N LEU A 78 0.44 18.98 2.50
CA LEU A 78 -0.14 17.65 2.67
C LEU A 78 -1.18 17.66 3.79
N ASP A 79 -0.83 18.21 4.96
CA ASP A 79 -1.71 18.30 6.14
C ASP A 79 -2.93 19.21 5.91
N THR A 80 -2.79 20.20 5.02
CA THR A 80 -3.87 21.14 4.70
C THR A 80 -4.85 20.57 3.68
N TRP A 81 -4.35 19.95 2.61
CA TRP A 81 -5.14 19.60 1.44
C TRP A 81 -5.57 18.13 1.39
N VAL A 82 -4.88 17.25 2.13
CA VAL A 82 -5.19 15.83 2.20
C VAL A 82 -5.75 15.49 3.58
N VAL A 83 -7.03 15.07 3.60
CA VAL A 83 -7.76 14.88 4.85
C VAL A 83 -7.42 13.53 5.48
N ARG A 84 -6.79 13.54 6.66
CA ARG A 84 -6.60 12.33 7.45
C ARG A 84 -7.94 11.84 8.02
N LYS A 85 -8.32 10.61 7.71
CA LYS A 85 -9.55 10.00 8.24
C LYS A 85 -9.38 8.50 8.44
N SER A 86 -9.66 8.03 9.65
CA SER A 86 -9.76 6.59 9.90
C SER A 86 -11.05 6.03 9.29
N PRO A 87 -11.01 4.80 8.73
CA PRO A 87 -12.20 4.12 8.27
C PRO A 87 -13.14 3.79 9.43
N ASP A 88 -14.45 3.82 9.17
CA ASP A 88 -15.46 3.24 10.04
C ASP A 88 -15.41 1.71 9.95
N ARG A 89 -14.68 1.11 10.90
CA ARG A 89 -14.50 -0.34 10.98
C ARG A 89 -15.76 -1.10 11.45
N TYR A 90 -16.82 -0.41 11.87
CA TYR A 90 -18.01 -1.04 12.43
C TYR A 90 -19.24 -0.88 11.52
N GLY A 91 -19.38 0.26 10.86
CA GLY A 91 -20.53 0.58 10.02
C GLY A 91 -20.41 0.17 8.55
N VAL A 92 -19.19 -0.09 8.05
CA VAL A 92 -18.99 -0.40 6.63
C VAL A 92 -19.47 -1.81 6.29
N THR A 93 -20.35 -1.89 5.29
CA THR A 93 -20.80 -3.17 4.73
C THR A 93 -19.79 -3.69 3.72
N ILE A 94 -19.28 -4.90 3.96
CA ILE A 94 -18.31 -5.59 3.10
C ILE A 94 -19.04 -6.64 2.25
N PRO A 95 -18.82 -6.69 0.93
CA PRO A 95 -19.36 -7.75 0.08
C PRO A 95 -18.91 -9.16 0.50
N ALA A 96 -19.79 -10.15 0.38
CA ALA A 96 -19.47 -11.53 0.79
C ALA A 96 -18.37 -12.18 -0.06
N ASN A 97 -18.24 -11.81 -1.35
CA ASN A 97 -17.16 -12.28 -2.22
C ASN A 97 -15.78 -11.85 -1.70
N VAL A 98 -15.65 -10.64 -1.16
CA VAL A 98 -14.40 -10.16 -0.54
C VAL A 98 -13.99 -11.09 0.61
N VAL A 99 -14.95 -11.51 1.44
CA VAL A 99 -14.69 -12.44 2.54
C VAL A 99 -14.31 -13.83 2.03
N ASN A 100 -14.97 -14.32 0.97
CA ASN A 100 -14.59 -15.60 0.35
C ASN A 100 -13.17 -15.56 -0.21
N ASN A 101 -12.82 -14.51 -0.96
CA ASN A 101 -11.47 -14.34 -1.52
C ASN A 101 -10.41 -14.28 -0.41
N PHE A 102 -10.72 -13.61 0.71
CA PHE A 102 -9.83 -13.60 1.86
C PHE A 102 -9.64 -15.01 2.46
N ILE A 103 -10.70 -15.81 2.55
CA ILE A 103 -10.62 -17.20 3.02
C ILE A 103 -9.75 -18.04 2.07
N ASP A 104 -9.95 -17.90 0.76
CA ASP A 104 -9.17 -18.61 -0.26
C ASP A 104 -7.69 -18.23 -0.18
N GLU A 105 -7.39 -16.93 -0.09
CA GLU A 105 -6.02 -16.43 0.07
C GLU A 105 -5.36 -16.94 1.36
N MET A 106 -6.09 -16.94 2.48
CA MET A 106 -5.59 -17.47 3.75
C MET A 106 -5.31 -18.98 3.65
N SER A 107 -6.16 -19.74 2.96
CA SER A 107 -5.94 -21.16 2.72
C SER A 107 -4.68 -21.39 1.88
N ASP A 108 -4.50 -20.63 0.80
CA ASP A 108 -3.31 -20.69 -0.04
C ASP A 108 -2.02 -20.33 0.72
N ARG A 109 -2.08 -19.33 1.62
CA ARG A 109 -0.96 -18.95 2.50
C ARG A 109 -0.60 -20.09 3.44
N VAL A 110 -1.58 -20.71 4.10
CA VAL A 110 -1.37 -21.87 4.97
C VAL A 110 -0.72 -23.02 4.19
N ASP A 111 -1.21 -23.31 2.99
CA ASP A 111 -0.65 -24.36 2.13
C ASP A 111 0.79 -24.05 1.68
N ARG A 112 1.11 -22.79 1.39
CA ARG A 112 2.50 -22.36 1.14
C ARG A 112 3.38 -22.60 2.37
N GLY A 113 2.90 -22.24 3.56
CA GLY A 113 3.58 -22.49 4.83
C GLY A 113 3.85 -23.98 5.06
N LEU A 114 2.84 -24.83 4.84
CA LEU A 114 2.97 -26.28 4.95
C LEU A 114 4.06 -26.83 4.03
N ARG A 115 4.07 -26.40 2.75
CA ARG A 115 5.12 -26.79 1.79
C ARG A 115 6.52 -26.38 2.23
N VAL A 116 6.69 -25.23 2.90
CA VAL A 116 7.98 -24.81 3.46
C VAL A 116 8.40 -25.76 4.59
N SER A 117 7.48 -26.11 5.49
CA SER A 117 7.75 -27.06 6.58
C SER A 117 8.09 -28.45 6.06
N GLU A 118 7.35 -28.97 5.07
CA GLU A 118 7.65 -30.27 4.45
C GLU A 118 9.04 -30.32 3.82
N LYS A 119 9.48 -29.25 3.15
CA LYS A 119 10.82 -29.17 2.57
C LYS A 119 11.91 -29.24 3.64
N ALA A 120 11.75 -28.51 4.73
CA ALA A 120 12.70 -28.53 5.84
C ALA A 120 12.80 -29.92 6.49
N ILE A 121 11.67 -30.62 6.66
CA ILE A 121 11.66 -32.00 7.16
C ILE A 121 12.46 -32.91 6.21
N ARG A 122 12.22 -32.81 4.90
CA ARG A 122 12.97 -33.60 3.90
C ARG A 122 14.46 -33.27 3.87
N GLU A 123 14.85 -32.02 4.15
CA GLU A 123 16.25 -31.62 4.28
C GLU A 123 16.89 -32.26 5.51
N VAL A 124 16.20 -32.23 6.67
CA VAL A 124 16.67 -32.90 7.89
C VAL A 124 16.77 -34.42 7.72
N GLU A 125 15.83 -35.06 7.03
CA GLU A 125 15.87 -36.50 6.74
C GLU A 125 17.08 -36.93 5.90
N GLN A 126 17.70 -36.00 5.16
CA GLN A 126 18.88 -36.26 4.33
C GLN A 126 20.21 -36.09 5.09
N LEU A 127 20.19 -35.57 6.32
CA LEU A 127 21.39 -35.39 7.14
C LEU A 127 21.88 -36.72 7.70
N ASP A 128 23.19 -36.84 7.87
CA ASP A 128 23.79 -37.96 8.60
C ASP A 128 23.45 -37.82 10.10
N PRO A 129 23.09 -38.90 10.83
CA PRO A 129 22.84 -38.85 12.27
C PRO A 129 23.87 -38.09 13.10
N ASP A 130 25.15 -38.11 12.70
CA ASP A 130 26.22 -37.40 13.40
C ASP A 130 26.12 -35.86 13.23
N GLU A 131 25.61 -35.39 12.09
CA GLU A 131 25.41 -33.95 11.77
C GLU A 131 24.21 -33.33 12.51
N LEU A 132 23.31 -34.16 13.05
CA LEU A 132 22.16 -33.72 13.85
C LEU A 132 22.57 -33.19 15.24
N THR A 133 23.75 -33.58 15.74
CA THR A 133 24.20 -33.27 17.10
C THR A 133 25.57 -32.60 17.16
N ALA A 134 26.35 -32.66 16.09
CA ALA A 134 27.60 -31.93 15.98
C ALA A 134 27.33 -30.43 15.80
N GLY A 135 27.81 -29.62 16.75
CA GLY A 135 27.92 -28.18 16.58
C GLY A 135 28.92 -27.84 15.47
N SER A 136 28.78 -26.68 14.84
CA SER A 136 29.67 -26.31 13.74
C SER A 136 31.08 -25.98 14.24
N ASP A 137 32.12 -26.55 13.60
CA ASP A 137 33.55 -26.28 13.90
C ASP A 137 34.00 -24.89 13.39
N THR A 138 33.16 -23.85 13.55
CA THR A 138 33.47 -22.49 13.12
C THR A 138 33.73 -21.61 14.33
N ASP A 139 34.94 -21.04 14.40
CA ASP A 139 35.42 -20.15 15.47
C ASP A 139 34.55 -18.87 15.51
N GLY A 140 33.54 -18.81 16.41
CA GLY A 140 32.55 -17.72 16.49
C GLY A 140 31.23 -18.06 17.18
N ARG A 141 30.23 -17.16 17.12
CA ARG A 141 28.88 -17.31 17.74
C ARG A 141 28.09 -18.55 17.27
N ASP A 142 28.58 -19.24 16.25
CA ASP A 142 27.94 -20.37 15.58
C ASP A 142 28.43 -21.74 16.10
N GLU A 143 29.32 -21.77 17.10
CA GLU A 143 29.86 -23.00 17.73
C GLU A 143 28.77 -23.94 18.30
N TYR A 144 27.56 -23.42 18.59
CA TYR A 144 26.47 -24.17 19.22
C TYR A 144 25.32 -24.52 18.27
N MET A 145 25.37 -24.10 17.01
CA MET A 145 24.30 -24.41 16.04
C MET A 145 24.64 -25.67 15.25
N THR A 146 23.76 -26.67 15.37
CA THR A 146 23.78 -27.87 14.52
C THR A 146 23.31 -27.54 13.10
N GLU A 147 23.53 -28.43 12.14
CA GLU A 147 22.96 -28.29 10.80
C GLU A 147 21.43 -28.24 10.84
N ALA A 148 20.82 -29.04 11.73
CA ALA A 148 19.38 -29.04 11.97
C ALA A 148 18.87 -27.68 12.49
N ASP A 149 19.64 -26.98 13.34
CA ASP A 149 19.27 -25.64 13.82
C ASP A 149 19.30 -24.60 12.70
N ARG A 150 20.23 -24.73 11.74
CA ARG A 150 20.28 -23.84 10.57
C ARG A 150 19.08 -24.07 9.66
N ILE A 151 18.75 -25.33 9.36
CA ILE A 151 17.56 -25.69 8.59
C ILE A 151 16.30 -25.17 9.29
N LEU A 152 16.19 -25.31 10.61
CA LEU A 152 15.08 -24.79 11.38
C LEU A 152 14.98 -23.26 11.30
N SER A 153 16.10 -22.55 11.41
CA SER A 153 16.12 -21.09 11.30
C SER A 153 15.65 -20.63 9.91
N ASP A 154 16.21 -21.22 8.85
CA ASP A 154 15.84 -20.90 7.47
C ASP A 154 14.39 -21.28 7.16
N MET A 155 13.90 -22.42 7.69
CA MET A 155 12.49 -22.80 7.62
C MET A 155 11.59 -21.73 8.24
N ARG A 156 11.92 -21.24 9.44
CA ARG A 156 11.14 -20.17 10.11
C ARG A 156 11.10 -18.90 9.29
N ASP A 157 12.20 -18.52 8.66
CA ASP A 157 12.26 -17.31 7.84
C ASP A 157 11.49 -17.48 6.53
N LYS A 158 11.68 -18.60 5.83
CA LYS A 158 10.90 -18.96 4.64
C LYS A 158 9.41 -19.05 4.95
N TYR A 159 9.03 -19.62 6.10
CA TYR A 159 7.63 -19.77 6.52
C TYR A 159 6.99 -18.41 6.79
N ARG A 160 7.67 -17.52 7.54
CA ARG A 160 7.20 -16.15 7.77
C ARG A 160 7.02 -15.38 6.45
N ARG A 161 7.96 -15.51 5.51
CA ARG A 161 7.84 -14.89 4.17
C ARG A 161 6.66 -15.46 3.39
N ALA A 162 6.50 -16.78 3.37
CA ALA A 162 5.41 -17.46 2.66
C ALA A 162 4.01 -17.08 3.16
N LEU A 163 3.86 -16.84 4.48
CA LEU A 163 2.61 -16.39 5.07
C LEU A 163 2.29 -14.91 4.83
N ARG A 164 3.32 -14.08 4.63
CA ARG A 164 3.14 -12.65 4.31
C ARG A 164 2.86 -12.41 2.84
N GLN A 165 3.37 -13.28 1.97
CA GLN A 165 3.17 -13.14 0.53
C GLN A 165 1.67 -13.24 0.18
N GLY A 166 1.12 -12.16 -0.35
CA GLY A 166 -0.29 -11.99 -0.66
C GLY A 166 -0.61 -10.53 -0.96
N VAL A 167 -1.86 -10.23 -1.32
CA VAL A 167 -2.24 -8.93 -1.88
C VAL A 167 -2.79 -7.97 -0.81
N LEU A 168 -3.53 -8.50 0.17
CA LEU A 168 -3.89 -7.80 1.40
C LEU A 168 -2.99 -8.33 2.52
N ASP A 169 -1.72 -7.96 2.51
CA ASP A 169 -0.77 -8.36 3.55
C ASP A 169 -0.58 -7.31 4.64
N SER A 170 -0.98 -6.06 4.38
CA SER A 170 -0.91 -4.94 5.32
C SER A 170 -2.28 -4.55 5.87
N ARG A 171 -2.28 -3.95 7.07
CA ARG A 171 -3.50 -3.37 7.68
C ARG A 171 -3.85 -2.06 7.00
N GLU A 172 -2.83 -1.38 6.50
CA GLU A 172 -2.83 -0.09 5.84
C GLU A 172 -3.65 -0.15 4.55
N ASP A 173 -3.38 -1.11 3.67
CA ASP A 173 -4.12 -1.31 2.42
C ASP A 173 -5.59 -1.64 2.67
N PHE A 174 -5.85 -2.45 3.70
CA PHE A 174 -7.21 -2.75 4.12
C PHE A 174 -7.93 -1.48 4.61
N ASP A 175 -7.32 -0.71 5.50
CA ASP A 175 -7.90 0.53 6.01
C ASP A 175 -8.16 1.55 4.87
N LEU A 176 -7.31 1.58 3.84
CA LEU A 176 -7.51 2.37 2.62
C LEU A 176 -8.77 1.96 1.85
N LEU A 177 -8.94 0.67 1.58
CA LEU A 177 -10.10 0.15 0.84
C LEU A 177 -11.40 0.33 1.62
N ILE A 178 -11.37 0.11 2.94
CA ILE A 178 -12.54 0.34 3.80
C ILE A 178 -12.91 1.82 3.83
N LEU A 179 -11.94 2.73 3.91
CA LEU A 179 -12.19 4.15 3.86
C LEU A 179 -12.79 4.58 2.52
N ALA A 180 -12.28 4.03 1.42
CA ALA A 180 -12.81 4.30 0.08
C ALA A 180 -14.26 3.83 -0.04
N ARG A 181 -14.56 2.63 0.47
CA ARG A 181 -15.92 2.09 0.52
C ARG A 181 -16.86 2.93 1.38
N GLU A 182 -16.42 3.37 2.56
CA GLU A 182 -17.18 4.22 3.46
C GLU A 182 -17.58 5.55 2.79
N LEU A 183 -16.64 6.15 2.05
CA LEU A 183 -16.79 7.49 1.47
C LEU A 183 -17.42 7.50 0.08
N ASP A 184 -17.65 6.33 -0.53
CA ASP A 184 -17.96 6.18 -1.96
C ASP A 184 -16.90 6.88 -2.84
N ALA A 185 -15.64 6.72 -2.45
CA ALA A 185 -14.49 7.39 -3.04
C ALA A 185 -13.76 6.50 -4.05
N GLY A 186 -13.09 7.13 -5.01
CA GLY A 186 -12.13 6.45 -5.88
C GLY A 186 -10.81 6.19 -5.16
N VAL A 187 -10.21 5.03 -5.35
CA VAL A 187 -8.86 4.72 -4.86
C VAL A 187 -7.82 5.23 -5.85
N VAL A 188 -6.77 5.91 -5.38
CA VAL A 188 -5.66 6.36 -6.23
C VAL A 188 -4.39 5.65 -5.79
N THR A 189 -3.86 4.78 -6.64
CA THR A 189 -2.72 3.91 -6.31
C THR A 189 -2.01 3.40 -7.56
N GLU A 190 -0.74 3.07 -7.43
CA GLU A 190 0.04 2.31 -8.41
C GLU A 190 0.17 0.83 -8.05
N ASP A 191 -0.24 0.45 -6.83
CA ASP A 191 -0.18 -0.91 -6.33
C ASP A 191 -1.23 -1.79 -7.03
N ARG A 192 -0.75 -2.79 -7.78
CA ARG A 192 -1.61 -3.74 -8.52
C ARG A 192 -2.50 -4.56 -7.60
N GLY A 193 -2.03 -4.79 -6.39
CA GLY A 193 -2.76 -5.48 -5.36
C GLY A 193 -3.97 -4.72 -4.85
N ILE A 194 -3.76 -3.46 -4.47
CA ILE A 194 -4.85 -2.56 -4.08
C ILE A 194 -5.85 -2.41 -5.23
N ILE A 195 -5.38 -2.29 -6.49
CA ILE A 195 -6.26 -2.24 -7.68
C ILE A 195 -7.12 -3.49 -7.79
N SER A 196 -6.52 -4.68 -7.67
CA SER A 196 -7.25 -5.95 -7.74
C SER A 196 -8.35 -6.04 -6.67
N TRP A 197 -8.11 -5.52 -5.47
CA TRP A 197 -9.14 -5.49 -4.44
C TRP A 197 -10.15 -4.37 -4.65
N ALA A 198 -9.75 -3.22 -5.17
CA ALA A 198 -10.70 -2.18 -5.55
C ALA A 198 -11.76 -2.75 -6.52
N ASP A 199 -11.35 -3.58 -7.49
CA ASP A 199 -12.27 -4.33 -8.36
C ASP A 199 -13.21 -5.26 -7.57
N GLU A 200 -12.68 -6.08 -6.66
CA GLU A 200 -13.47 -7.01 -5.83
C GLU A 200 -14.49 -6.31 -4.91
N PHE A 201 -14.13 -5.13 -4.41
CA PHE A 201 -15.02 -4.28 -3.61
C PHE A 201 -16.01 -3.47 -4.47
N GLY A 202 -15.84 -3.47 -5.80
CA GLY A 202 -16.62 -2.65 -6.73
C GLY A 202 -16.37 -1.15 -6.55
N LEU A 203 -15.13 -0.77 -6.20
CA LEU A 203 -14.68 0.60 -6.03
C LEU A 203 -14.18 1.18 -7.35
N ARG A 204 -14.35 2.48 -7.53
CA ARG A 204 -13.63 3.21 -8.59
C ARG A 204 -12.15 3.24 -8.21
N TYR A 205 -11.26 3.17 -9.19
CA TYR A 205 -9.84 3.40 -8.97
C TYR A 205 -9.23 4.19 -10.12
N VAL A 206 -8.11 4.86 -9.83
CA VAL A 206 -7.31 5.64 -10.77
C VAL A 206 -5.85 5.27 -10.53
N ARG A 207 -5.09 5.04 -11.60
CA ARG A 207 -3.64 4.84 -11.51
C ARG A 207 -3.00 6.15 -11.04
N GLY A 208 -2.08 6.08 -10.07
CA GLY A 208 -1.39 7.24 -9.53
C GLY A 208 -0.83 8.19 -10.61
N GLY A 209 -0.12 7.67 -11.60
CA GLY A 209 0.42 8.45 -12.72
C GLY A 209 -0.64 9.15 -13.58
N GLN A 210 -1.89 8.66 -13.59
CA GLN A 210 -2.99 9.26 -14.35
C GLN A 210 -3.79 10.30 -13.54
N PHE A 211 -3.59 10.33 -12.21
CA PHE A 211 -4.37 11.19 -11.33
C PHE A 211 -4.10 12.69 -11.53
N PRO A 212 -2.84 13.18 -11.68
CA PRO A 212 -2.59 14.58 -12.01
C PRO A 212 -3.32 15.01 -13.30
N THR A 213 -3.14 14.24 -14.38
CA THR A 213 -3.80 14.49 -15.68
C THR A 213 -5.32 14.50 -15.55
N LEU A 214 -5.90 13.63 -14.73
CA LEU A 214 -7.35 13.64 -14.49
C LEU A 214 -7.81 14.95 -13.83
N LEU A 215 -7.06 15.46 -12.85
CA LEU A 215 -7.39 16.73 -12.19
C LEU A 215 -7.25 17.91 -13.15
N GLU A 216 -6.17 17.94 -13.95
CA GLU A 216 -5.93 18.96 -14.98
C GLU A 216 -7.07 19.00 -16.00
N GLU A 217 -7.48 17.85 -16.55
CA GLU A 217 -8.57 17.81 -17.52
C GLU A 217 -9.91 18.24 -16.92
N TYR A 218 -10.17 17.93 -15.64
CA TYR A 218 -11.35 18.44 -14.95
C TYR A 218 -11.31 19.96 -14.75
N LEU A 219 -10.14 20.52 -14.41
CA LEU A 219 -9.96 21.97 -14.24
C LEU A 219 -10.08 22.71 -15.58
N ARG A 220 -9.48 22.17 -16.64
CA ARG A 220 -9.62 22.69 -18.02
C ARG A 220 -11.09 22.73 -18.44
N ALA A 221 -11.84 21.67 -18.16
CA ALA A 221 -13.28 21.62 -18.49
C ALA A 221 -14.12 22.69 -17.77
N THR A 222 -13.62 23.24 -16.65
CA THR A 222 -14.27 24.37 -15.97
C THR A 222 -13.89 25.75 -16.49
N GLY A 223 -12.96 25.83 -17.46
CA GLY A 223 -12.54 27.09 -18.09
C GLY A 223 -11.54 27.90 -17.27
N ILE A 224 -10.81 27.26 -16.35
CA ILE A 224 -9.87 27.92 -15.43
C ILE A 224 -8.47 28.10 -16.04
N GLU A 225 -8.18 27.47 -17.19
CA GLU A 225 -6.89 27.60 -17.89
C GLU A 225 -6.83 28.75 -18.93
N ASP A 226 -7.92 29.52 -19.13
CA ASP A 226 -7.99 30.57 -20.17
C ASP A 226 -7.66 32.01 -19.67
N GLU A 227 -7.03 32.19 -18.49
CA GLU A 227 -6.54 33.51 -18.01
C GLU A 227 -5.05 33.55 -17.66
#